data_AF-A0A6B9Z6H2-F1
#
_entry.id   AF-A0A6B9Z6H2-F1
#
_cell.length_a   1.000
_cell.length_b   1.000
_cell.length_c   1.000
_cell.angle_alpha   90.00
_cell.angle_beta   90.00
_cell.angle_gamma   90.00
#
_symmetry.space_group_name_H-M   'P 1'
#
loop_
_entity.id
_entity.type
_entity.pdbx_description
1 polymer ?
#
loop_
_entity_poly.entity_id
_entity_poly.type
_entity_poly.pdbx_seq_one_letter_code
_entity_poly.pdbx_strand_id
1 'polypeptide(L)' 'MKKPPSKDIPVNPQTLGEHIRKARIERGLLQREVAEVFGVCEDTIVGWENGRSFPQRKYQNKILHFINILKEVNLEK' A
#
# COMPACT_ATOMS: atom_id res chain seq x y z
N MET A 1 -4.98 0.36 19.94
CA MET A 1 -4.87 1.31 18.81
C MET A 1 -6.14 1.24 17.98
N LYS A 2 -6.68 2.38 17.53
CA LYS A 2 -7.98 2.46 16.83
C LYS A 2 -7.84 2.07 15.35
N LYS A 3 -8.83 1.34 14.84
CA LYS A 3 -9.01 1.03 13.40
C LYS A 3 -8.95 2.34 12.59
N PRO A 4 -8.27 2.38 11.43
CA PRO A 4 -8.18 3.61 10.65
C PRO A 4 -9.58 4.06 10.21
N PRO A 5 -9.90 5.36 10.27
CA PRO A 5 -11.18 5.88 9.81
C PRO A 5 -11.34 5.59 8.32
N SER A 6 -12.41 4.90 7.96
CA SER A 6 -12.78 4.51 6.59
C SER A 6 -13.17 5.70 5.70
N LYS A 7 -13.24 6.92 6.24
CA LYS A 7 -13.76 8.11 5.53
C LYS A 7 -12.83 8.64 4.44
N ASP A 8 -11.54 8.29 4.47
CA ASP A 8 -10.53 8.77 3.50
C ASP A 8 -9.94 7.64 2.65
N ILE A 9 -10.76 6.66 2.26
CA ILE A 9 -10.32 5.64 1.29
C ILE A 9 -10.17 6.33 -0.07
N PRO A 10 -8.98 6.29 -0.71
CA PRO A 10 -8.83 6.80 -2.06
C PRO A 10 -9.73 5.99 -3.02
N VAL A 11 -10.81 6.61 -3.50
CA VAL A 11 -11.75 5.97 -4.43
C VAL A 11 -11.04 5.68 -5.77
N ASN A 12 -10.25 6.66 -6.23
CA ASN A 12 -9.47 6.60 -7.47
C ASN A 12 -7.96 6.88 -7.19
N PRO A 13 -7.21 5.92 -6.61
CA PRO A 13 -5.80 6.11 -6.28
C PRO A 13 -4.98 6.45 -7.52
N GLN A 14 -4.12 7.48 -7.44
CA GLN A 14 -3.26 7.95 -8.53
C GLN A 14 -1.77 7.67 -8.25
N THR A 15 -1.40 7.61 -6.97
CA THR A 15 -0.02 7.36 -6.53
C THR A 15 0.16 5.97 -5.94
N LEU A 16 1.38 5.44 -5.95
CA LEU A 16 1.69 4.17 -5.28
C LEU A 16 1.30 4.19 -3.80
N GLY A 17 1.48 5.32 -3.12
CA GLY A 17 1.08 5.53 -1.74
C GLY A 17 -0.43 5.39 -1.52
N GLU A 18 -1.24 5.99 -2.41
CA GLU A 18 -2.70 5.85 -2.36
C GLU A 18 -3.17 4.44 -2.67
N HIS A 19 -2.52 3.74 -3.61
CA HIS A 19 -2.81 2.33 -3.87
C HIS A 19 -2.48 1.45 -2.66
N ILE A 20 -1.35 1.69 -1.99
CA ILE A 20 -0.99 0.99 -0.75
C ILE A 20 -2.03 1.28 0.33
N ARG A 21 -2.40 2.56 0.53
CA ARG A 21 -3.42 2.98 1.50
C ARG A 21 -4.76 2.32 1.25
N LYS A 22 -5.21 2.30 -0.01
CA LYS A 22 -6.47 1.64 -0.41
C LYS A 22 -6.41 0.14 -0.09
N ALA A 23 -5.37 -0.54 -0.57
CA ALA A 23 -5.15 -1.96 -0.34
C ALA A 23 -5.10 -2.33 1.16
N ARG A 24 -4.44 -1.49 1.97
CA ARG A 24 -4.37 -1.64 3.42
C ARG A 24 -5.75 -1.52 4.07
N ILE A 25 -6.51 -0.47 3.74
CA ILE A 25 -7.83 -0.24 4.36
C ILE A 25 -8.82 -1.32 3.94
N GLU A 26 -8.84 -1.73 2.67
CA GLU A 26 -9.70 -2.82 2.16
C GLU A 26 -9.44 -4.15 2.87
N ARG A 27 -8.18 -4.41 3.26
CA ARG A 27 -7.76 -5.60 4.02
C ARG A 27 -7.86 -5.42 5.54
N GLY A 28 -8.29 -4.25 6.02
CA GLY A 28 -8.44 -3.97 7.46
C GLY A 28 -7.12 -3.92 8.25
N LEU A 29 -6.00 -3.70 7.56
CA LEU A 29 -4.66 -3.72 8.14
C LEU A 29 -4.25 -2.37 8.76
N LEU A 30 -3.42 -2.43 9.81
CA LEU A 30 -2.72 -1.31 10.40
C LEU A 30 -1.46 -0.96 9.59
N GLN A 31 -0.97 0.27 9.73
CA GLN A 31 0.24 0.71 9.03
C GLN A 31 1.48 -0.08 9.47
N ARG A 32 1.60 -0.39 10.77
CA ARG A 32 2.64 -1.30 11.30
C ARG A 32 2.63 -2.69 10.66
N GLU A 33 1.46 -3.27 10.41
CA GLU A 33 1.33 -4.61 9.81
C GLU A 33 1.79 -4.57 8.35
N VAL A 34 1.46 -3.49 7.63
CA VAL A 34 1.99 -3.26 6.28
C VAL A 34 3.51 -3.05 6.34
N ALA A 35 4.02 -2.31 7.31
CA ALA A 35 5.46 -2.08 7.47
C ALA A 35 6.24 -3.40 7.65
N GLU A 36 5.69 -4.35 8.42
CA GLU A 36 6.23 -5.70 8.56
C GLU A 36 6.29 -6.46 7.22
N VAL A 37 5.24 -6.38 6.38
CA VAL A 37 5.24 -6.99 5.03
C VAL A 37 6.35 -6.41 4.14
N PHE A 38 6.52 -5.08 4.19
CA PHE A 38 7.52 -4.40 3.37
C PHE A 38 8.95 -4.52 3.93
N GLY A 39 9.10 -4.80 5.23
CA GLY A 39 10.38 -4.80 5.94
C GLY A 39 10.90 -3.37 6.17
N VAL A 40 10.01 -2.44 6.52
CA VAL A 40 10.33 -1.02 6.76
C VAL A 40 9.73 -0.56 8.10
N CYS A 41 10.06 0.66 8.53
CA CYS A 41 9.44 1.25 9.72
C CYS A 41 8.02 1.76 9.40
N GLU A 42 7.14 1.81 10.41
CA GLU A 42 5.77 2.31 10.27
C GLU A 42 5.71 3.72 9.65
N ASP A 43 6.60 4.62 10.07
CA ASP A 43 6.71 5.98 9.51
C ASP A 43 6.97 6.02 8.00
N THR A 44 7.63 4.99 7.45
CA THR A 44 7.82 4.86 6.00
C THR A 44 6.48 4.64 5.31
N ILE A 45 5.62 3.77 5.85
CA ILE A 45 4.28 3.54 5.32
C ILE A 45 3.42 4.80 5.47
N VAL A 46 3.45 5.46 6.63
CA VAL A 46 2.75 6.74 6.85
C VAL A 46 3.24 7.79 5.84
N GLY A 47 4.53 7.84 5.57
CA GLY A 47 5.14 8.72 4.58
C GLY A 47 4.64 8.46 3.16
N TRP A 48 4.61 7.20 2.73
CA TRP A 48 4.12 6.81 1.41
C TRP A 48 2.62 7.11 1.25
N GLU A 49 1.79 6.70 2.21
CA GLU A 49 0.33 6.84 2.13
C GLU A 49 -0.18 8.28 2.18
N ASN A 50 0.64 9.22 2.66
CA ASN A 50 0.32 10.64 2.72
C ASN A 50 1.11 11.46 1.68
N GLY A 51 1.81 10.80 0.74
CA GLY A 51 2.58 11.49 -0.31
C GLY A 51 3.79 12.29 0.17
N ARG A 52 4.23 12.09 1.43
CA ARG A 52 5.40 12.78 2.00
C ARG A 52 6.72 12.18 1.50
N SER A 53 6.69 10.94 1.04
CA SER A 53 7.83 10.25 0.43
C SER A 53 7.34 9.18 -0.54
N PHE A 54 8.23 8.67 -1.38
CA PHE A 54 7.89 7.68 -2.40
C PHE A 54 8.69 6.38 -2.19
N PRO A 55 8.10 5.21 -2.48
CA PRO A 55 8.83 3.96 -2.43
C PRO A 55 9.95 3.93 -3.47
N GLN A 56 11.13 3.47 -3.04
CA GLN A 56 12.25 3.22 -3.95
C GLN A 56 11.95 2.04 -4.89
N ARG A 57 12.64 2.00 -6.04
CA ARG A 57 12.48 0.98 -7.09
C ARG A 57 12.52 -0.47 -6.55
N LYS A 58 13.36 -0.74 -5.55
CA LYS A 58 13.47 -2.07 -4.90
C LYS A 58 12.16 -2.59 -4.30
N TYR A 59 11.22 -1.70 -3.96
CA TYR A 59 9.92 -2.08 -3.41
C TYR A 59 8.85 -2.32 -4.48
N GLN A 60 9.09 -2.00 -5.76
CA GLN A 60 8.07 -2.10 -6.81
C GLN A 60 7.40 -3.47 -6.88
N ASN A 61 8.18 -4.56 -6.88
CA ASN A 61 7.62 -5.91 -6.93
C ASN A 61 6.80 -6.24 -5.68
N LYS A 62 7.27 -5.86 -4.49
CA LYS A 62 6.51 -6.05 -3.24
C LYS A 62 5.22 -5.24 -3.26
N ILE A 63 5.25 -4.02 -3.78
CA ILE A 63 4.09 -3.13 -3.86
C ILE A 63 3.05 -3.70 -4.83
N LEU A 64 3.49 -4.12 -6.02
CA LEU A 64 2.63 -4.77 -7.00
C LEU A 64 1.96 -6.01 -6.41
N HIS A 65 2.72 -6.87 -5.72
CA HIS A 65 2.17 -8.04 -5.04
C HIS A 65 1.20 -7.69 -3.90
N PHE A 66 1.51 -6.66 -3.12
CA PHE A 66 0.67 -6.22 -2.02
C PHE A 66 -0.67 -5.63 -2.51
N ILE A 67 -0.63 -4.82 -3.56
CA ILE A 67 -1.82 -4.22 -4.17
C ILE A 67 -2.64 -5.30 -4.90
N ASN A 68 -2.00 -6.06 -5.78
CA ASN A 68 -2.58 -7.17 -6.52
C ASN A 68 -2.22 -8.49 -5.83
N ILE A 69 -3.08 -8.98 -4.93
CA ILE A 69 -3.09 -10.43 -4.67
C ILE A 69 -3.72 -11.07 -5.92
N LEU A 70 -2.85 -11.34 -6.91
CA LEU A 70 -3.11 -11.95 -8.21
C LEU A 70 -4.20 -11.25 -9.07
N LYS A 71 -3.77 -10.34 -9.96
CA LYS A 71 -4.25 -10.53 -11.35
C LYS A 71 -3.28 -11.54 -11.93
N GLU A 72 -3.74 -12.78 -12.08
CA GLU A 72 -3.01 -13.78 -12.83
C GLU A 72 -2.53 -13.18 -14.15
N VAL A 73 -1.32 -13.59 -14.50
CA VAL A 73 -0.57 -13.25 -15.69
C VAL A 73 -1.49 -13.24 -16.92
N ASN A 74 -1.82 -12.06 -17.43
CA ASN A 74 -1.99 -11.86 -18.87
C ASN A 74 -0.80 -11.00 -19.31
N LEU A 75 0.36 -11.64 -19.38
CA LEU A 75 1.36 -11.26 -20.36
C LEU A 75 0.77 -11.69 -21.70
N GLU A 76 0.26 -10.72 -22.43
CA GLU A 76 -0.24 -10.87 -23.79
C GLU A 76 0.75 -11.69 -24.61
N LYS A 77 0.23 -12.74 -25.25
CA LYS A 77 0.85 -13.27 -26.47
C LYS A 77 0.61 -12.29 -27.61
#